data_AF-A0A7Z0AB84-F1
#
_entry.id   AF-A0A7Z0AB84-F1
#
_cell.length_a   1.000
_cell.length_b   1.000
_cell.length_c   1.000
_cell.angle_alpha   90.00
_cell.angle_beta   90.00
_cell.angle_gamma   90.00
#
_symmetry.space_group_name_H-M   'P 1'
#
loop_
_entity.id
_entity.type
_entity.pdbx_description
1 polymer ?
#
loop_
_entity_poly.entity_id
_entity_poly.type
_entity_poly.pdbx_seq_one_letter_code
_entity_poly.pdbx_strand_id
1 'polypeptide(L)'
;MTTKVSVVVAVYNTGEYIEPLIDSIIGQTMSDDEYEAIFVDDGSSDETPARLDQLAAERENVRVEHIPNSGWPGKPRNIGTELARGEYIYFVDHDDWLAPEALERMYDMGVRTKSDVVIGKIEGHGRRVPTTLFRRNYEHADIETAPIVESMTPHKMFRREFLSAHGIRFPEGKRRLEDHLFCTKAYLQADGISVLSDYSCYHHIKREDEANAGFQQLDPAGYFDNLREAIDAVECLTEPGPRRNVLLRRWYRTEMLKRVGTPFARYDDKYRRAIYREIYELARERFTDPEIWRPLTALFRVRGELLRADRFDDLVALSEFELGISTLAEATSARWVDGTVLLTVHVVSRTPDGAPVELLADERDKYLSIPIDGVSSEARRVTEEVEDADLTFTVRKRGDGTSVECMASPTGRRVPGGAGAVDYTYQVKVDVGTVKGGVWDLYTRMTHWGWARQTKRVSVAAGVDMTSAIVGDKPRIVIPYRTDAGNFSIDMAQKVKSLPLELAGELANVGEAFGPELRLTLPVHTTPESADLPVDVTAESHDGADYESVAGRIIASEGGGLLTAEFSQKHDHAHLNLRTSHGKGAAGLRVQQTQRQEAPRRLGLLRRIFGNSKNTGRKS
;
A
#
# COMPACT_ATOMS: atom_id res chain seq x y z
N MET A 1 26.06 0.29 -32.72
CA MET A 1 24.99 -0.16 -31.83
C MET A 1 24.02 1.01 -31.68
N THR A 2 22.71 0.73 -31.69
CA THR A 2 21.68 1.78 -31.57
C THR A 2 21.22 1.77 -30.12
N THR A 3 21.41 2.89 -29.42
CA THR A 3 20.87 3.08 -28.06
C THR A 3 19.35 2.91 -28.11
N LYS A 4 18.81 1.98 -27.32
CA LYS A 4 17.38 1.68 -27.22
C LYS A 4 16.68 2.64 -26.28
N VAL A 5 17.28 2.92 -25.12
CA VAL A 5 16.67 3.74 -24.06
C VAL A 5 17.65 4.79 -23.56
N SER A 6 17.19 6.03 -23.42
CA SER A 6 17.88 7.07 -22.64
C SER A 6 17.13 7.30 -21.34
N VAL A 7 17.74 6.97 -20.21
CA VAL A 7 17.24 7.30 -18.88
C VAL A 7 17.62 8.75 -18.58
N VAL A 8 16.64 9.63 -18.39
CA VAL A 8 16.86 11.06 -18.13
C VAL A 8 16.51 11.38 -16.69
N VAL A 9 17.49 11.87 -15.93
CA VAL A 9 17.36 12.20 -14.51
C VAL A 9 17.61 13.68 -14.29
N ALA A 10 16.60 14.41 -13.81
CA ALA A 10 16.77 15.78 -13.34
C ALA A 10 17.21 15.77 -11.87
N VAL A 11 18.37 16.34 -11.57
CA VAL A 11 19.05 16.21 -10.28
C VAL A 11 19.13 17.58 -9.60
N TYR A 12 18.75 17.66 -8.33
CA TYR A 12 19.00 18.84 -7.50
C TYR A 12 19.11 18.47 -6.02
N ASN A 13 20.29 18.67 -5.42
CA ASN A 13 20.56 18.43 -4.00
C ASN A 13 19.99 17.09 -3.48
N THR A 14 20.34 16.01 -4.16
CA THR A 14 19.80 14.68 -3.86
C THR A 14 20.31 14.12 -2.54
N GLY A 15 21.56 14.41 -2.17
CA GLY A 15 22.21 13.84 -1.00
C GLY A 15 22.21 12.31 -1.02
N GLU A 16 21.79 11.70 0.09
CA GLU A 16 21.86 10.25 0.31
C GLU A 16 20.98 9.41 -0.64
N TYR A 17 19.99 10.02 -1.30
CA TYR A 17 19.06 9.30 -2.16
C TYR A 17 19.64 8.97 -3.55
N ILE A 18 20.83 9.48 -3.91
CA ILE A 18 21.39 9.30 -5.26
C ILE A 18 21.94 7.89 -5.49
N GLU A 19 22.54 7.25 -4.48
CA GLU A 19 23.17 5.93 -4.66
C GLU A 19 22.14 4.83 -4.97
N PRO A 20 20.98 4.72 -4.28
CA PRO A 20 19.94 3.77 -4.67
C PRO A 20 19.48 3.92 -6.11
N LEU A 21 19.38 5.16 -6.61
CA LEU A 21 19.03 5.40 -8.01
C LEU A 21 20.14 4.90 -8.94
N ILE A 22 21.39 5.29 -8.70
CA ILE A 22 22.56 4.88 -9.49
C ILE A 22 22.65 3.35 -9.56
N ASP A 23 22.58 2.68 -8.40
CA ASP A 23 22.64 1.23 -8.30
C ASP A 23 21.51 0.57 -9.11
N SER A 24 20.32 1.15 -9.11
CA SER A 24 19.18 0.61 -9.87
C SER A 24 19.30 0.78 -11.39
N ILE A 25 19.95 1.85 -11.85
CA ILE A 25 20.20 2.09 -13.28
C ILE A 25 21.31 1.16 -13.77
N ILE A 26 22.40 1.02 -13.01
CA ILE A 26 23.53 0.15 -13.37
C ILE A 26 23.15 -1.34 -13.24
N GLY A 27 22.25 -1.66 -12.32
CA GLY A 27 21.77 -3.02 -12.08
C GLY A 27 20.71 -3.52 -13.07
N GLN A 28 20.46 -2.80 -14.18
CA GLN A 28 19.50 -3.22 -15.19
C GLN A 28 19.95 -4.48 -15.94
N THR A 29 19.00 -5.31 -16.35
CA THR A 29 19.28 -6.50 -17.18
C THR A 29 19.58 -6.14 -18.64
N MET A 30 19.14 -4.96 -19.10
CA MET A 30 19.49 -4.41 -20.40
C MET A 30 21.00 -4.14 -20.45
N SER A 31 21.65 -4.57 -21.54
CA SER A 31 23.10 -4.42 -21.69
C SER A 31 23.51 -2.94 -21.72
N ASP A 32 24.66 -2.61 -21.14
CA ASP A 32 25.16 -1.24 -21.01
C ASP A 32 25.34 -0.51 -22.36
N ASP A 33 25.56 -1.23 -23.46
CA ASP A 33 25.66 -0.69 -24.82
C ASP A 33 24.30 -0.39 -25.47
N GLU A 34 23.21 -0.84 -24.84
CA GLU A 34 21.84 -0.68 -25.34
C GLU A 34 21.07 0.45 -24.64
N TYR A 35 21.56 1.01 -23.54
CA TYR A 35 20.97 2.19 -22.90
C TYR A 35 22.02 3.24 -22.54
N GLU A 36 21.58 4.48 -22.32
CA GLU A 36 22.41 5.52 -21.70
C GLU A 36 21.66 6.14 -20.51
N ALA A 37 22.40 6.62 -19.52
CA ALA A 37 21.88 7.41 -18.41
C ALA A 37 22.39 8.85 -18.53
N ILE A 38 21.47 9.81 -18.55
CA ILE A 38 21.75 11.24 -18.68
C ILE A 38 21.28 11.91 -17.40
N PHE A 39 22.23 12.30 -16.56
CA PHE A 39 21.97 13.12 -15.38
C PHE A 39 22.13 14.58 -15.75
N VAL A 40 21.10 15.38 -15.48
CA VAL A 40 21.16 16.84 -15.65
C VAL A 40 21.08 17.47 -14.26
N ASP A 41 22.22 17.92 -13.76
CA ASP A 41 22.35 18.58 -12.47
C ASP A 41 21.93 20.04 -12.56
N ASP A 42 20.84 20.38 -11.89
CA ASP A 42 20.22 21.70 -11.85
C ASP A 42 20.88 22.63 -10.82
N GLY A 43 22.21 22.68 -10.84
CA GLY A 43 23.02 23.54 -10.00
C GLY A 43 23.00 23.14 -8.52
N SER A 44 23.22 21.85 -8.22
CA SER A 44 23.34 21.38 -6.85
C SER A 44 24.54 22.00 -6.14
N SER A 45 24.44 22.10 -4.82
CA SER A 45 25.48 22.63 -3.93
C SER A 45 25.98 21.61 -2.91
N ASP A 46 25.47 20.38 -2.96
CA ASP A 46 25.92 19.25 -2.15
C ASP A 46 26.99 18.43 -2.89
N GLU A 47 27.29 17.21 -2.41
CA GLU A 47 28.31 16.33 -3.01
C GLU A 47 27.79 15.56 -4.25
N THR A 48 26.52 15.75 -4.63
CA THR A 48 25.89 15.04 -5.76
C THR A 48 26.64 15.27 -7.09
N PRO A 49 27.03 16.51 -7.47
CA PRO A 49 27.73 16.76 -8.73
C PRO A 49 29.04 15.98 -8.84
N ALA A 50 29.88 16.03 -7.80
CA ALA A 50 31.17 15.33 -7.80
C ALA A 50 31.01 13.81 -7.91
N ARG A 51 29.98 13.25 -7.26
CA ARG A 51 29.65 11.82 -7.36
C ARG A 51 29.21 11.42 -8.77
N LEU A 52 28.42 12.25 -9.44
CA LEU A 52 27.97 12.03 -10.81
C LEU A 52 29.13 12.13 -11.82
N ASP A 53 30.02 13.10 -11.65
CA ASP A 53 31.25 13.23 -12.47
C ASP A 53 32.12 11.97 -12.37
N GLN A 54 32.30 11.45 -11.16
CA GLN A 54 33.01 10.19 -10.95
C GLN A 54 32.33 9.03 -11.69
N LEU A 55 31.00 8.93 -11.59
CA LEU A 55 30.26 7.86 -12.27
C LEU A 55 30.40 7.93 -13.80
N ALA A 56 30.34 9.13 -14.39
CA ALA A 56 30.53 9.33 -15.82
C ALA A 56 31.95 9.01 -16.28
N ALA A 57 32.96 9.20 -15.42
CA ALA A 57 34.33 8.78 -15.70
C ALA A 57 34.50 7.25 -15.65
N GLU A 58 33.69 6.56 -14.83
CA GLU A 58 33.72 5.11 -14.65
C GLU A 58 32.93 4.33 -15.72
N ARG A 59 31.94 4.96 -16.37
CA ARG A 59 31.01 4.29 -17.30
C ARG A 59 30.77 5.06 -18.58
N GLU A 60 31.02 4.42 -19.72
CA GLU A 60 30.83 5.03 -21.04
C GLU A 60 29.36 5.34 -21.39
N ASN A 61 28.42 4.62 -20.77
CA ASN A 61 26.99 4.80 -20.97
C ASN A 61 26.36 5.82 -20.02
N VAL A 62 27.15 6.50 -19.19
CA VAL A 62 26.68 7.57 -18.30
C VAL A 62 27.18 8.93 -18.78
N ARG A 63 26.29 9.91 -18.79
CA ARG A 63 26.57 11.30 -19.17
C ARG A 63 25.99 12.25 -18.13
N VAL A 64 26.73 13.31 -17.85
CA VAL A 64 26.34 14.33 -16.88
C VAL A 64 26.41 15.70 -17.54
N GLU A 65 25.39 16.51 -17.33
CA GLU A 65 25.31 17.90 -17.77
C GLU A 65 25.00 18.78 -16.56
N HIS A 66 25.83 19.79 -16.29
CA HIS A 66 25.63 20.73 -15.19
C HIS A 66 25.08 22.05 -15.72
N ILE A 67 23.96 22.51 -15.16
CA ILE A 67 23.32 23.76 -15.54
C ILE A 67 23.17 24.70 -14.34
N PRO A 68 23.08 26.03 -14.56
CA PRO A 68 22.65 26.94 -13.50
C PRO A 68 21.23 26.60 -13.05
N ASN A 69 21.03 26.59 -11.72
CA ASN A 69 19.76 26.23 -11.09
C ASN A 69 18.57 26.96 -11.70
N SER A 70 17.68 26.18 -12.31
CA SER A 70 16.47 26.61 -12.99
C SER A 70 15.26 26.76 -12.05
N GLY A 71 15.36 26.15 -10.86
CA GLY A 71 14.36 26.19 -9.80
C GLY A 71 13.22 25.19 -9.97
N TRP A 72 13.21 24.34 -11.02
CA TRP A 72 12.15 23.35 -11.28
C TRP A 72 12.61 22.24 -12.25
N PRO A 73 12.11 21.00 -12.17
CA PRO A 73 12.59 19.89 -13.01
C PRO A 73 12.30 20.00 -14.52
N GLY A 74 11.49 20.97 -14.97
CA GLY A 74 11.09 21.08 -16.38
C GLY A 74 12.28 21.31 -17.33
N LYS A 75 13.15 22.29 -16.99
CA LYS A 75 14.32 22.63 -17.81
C LYS A 75 15.36 21.49 -17.86
N PRO A 76 15.81 20.90 -16.75
CA PRO A 76 16.76 19.78 -16.81
C PRO A 76 16.20 18.57 -17.56
N ARG A 77 14.89 18.26 -17.45
CA ARG A 77 14.25 17.19 -18.25
C ARG A 77 14.26 17.50 -19.75
N ASN A 78 14.02 18.76 -20.16
CA ASN A 78 14.10 19.18 -21.57
C ASN A 78 15.53 19.05 -22.11
N ILE A 79 16.54 19.47 -21.34
CA ILE A 79 17.95 19.35 -21.75
C ILE A 79 18.34 17.87 -21.88
N GLY A 80 17.96 17.02 -20.93
CA GLY A 80 18.19 15.59 -21.04
C GLY A 80 17.51 14.96 -22.26
N THR A 81 16.31 15.44 -22.61
CA THR A 81 15.59 15.02 -23.82
C THR A 81 16.34 15.40 -25.11
N GLU A 82 16.98 16.58 -25.15
CA GLU A 82 17.79 17.02 -26.30
C GLU A 82 19.08 16.22 -26.44
N LEU A 83 19.67 15.81 -25.31
CA LEU A 83 20.90 15.03 -25.28
C LEU A 83 20.68 13.54 -25.59
N ALA A 84 19.44 13.05 -25.46
CA ALA A 84 19.06 11.65 -25.62
C ALA A 84 19.25 11.11 -27.06
N ARG A 85 19.84 9.93 -27.14
CA ARG A 85 20.10 9.16 -28.37
C ARG A 85 19.20 7.92 -28.49
N GLY A 86 18.61 7.48 -27.38
CA GLY A 86 17.71 6.35 -27.28
C GLY A 86 16.49 6.46 -28.19
N GLU A 87 15.97 5.32 -28.67
CA GLU A 87 14.67 5.28 -29.34
C GLU A 87 13.54 5.74 -28.38
N TYR A 88 13.64 5.33 -27.11
CA TYR A 88 12.76 5.78 -26.02
C TYR A 88 13.53 6.60 -24.99
N ILE A 89 12.82 7.54 -24.36
CA ILE A 89 13.29 8.31 -23.21
C ILE A 89 12.48 7.88 -21.99
N TYR A 90 13.16 7.54 -20.89
CA TYR A 90 12.54 7.25 -19.60
C TYR A 90 12.92 8.32 -18.59
N PHE A 91 11.96 9.13 -18.14
CA PHE A 91 12.20 10.09 -17.06
C PHE A 91 12.16 9.41 -15.69
N VAL A 92 13.17 9.69 -14.88
CA VAL A 92 13.31 9.17 -13.52
C VAL A 92 13.66 10.33 -12.60
N ASP A 93 12.98 10.42 -11.45
CA ASP A 93 13.30 11.42 -10.43
C ASP A 93 14.52 10.96 -9.61
N HIS A 94 15.32 11.92 -9.18
CA HIS A 94 16.64 11.71 -8.58
C HIS A 94 16.64 11.00 -7.22
N ASP A 95 15.48 10.84 -6.60
CA ASP A 95 15.27 10.23 -5.29
C ASP A 95 14.56 8.86 -5.36
N ASP A 96 14.21 8.37 -6.54
CA ASP A 96 13.52 7.09 -6.75
C ASP A 96 14.46 6.00 -7.29
N TRP A 97 13.93 4.81 -7.60
CA TRP A 97 14.70 3.76 -8.27
C TRP A 97 13.87 2.89 -9.22
N LEU A 98 14.57 2.16 -10.10
CA LEU A 98 13.99 1.22 -11.06
C LEU A 98 14.11 -0.23 -10.60
N ALA A 99 13.18 -1.08 -11.04
CA ALA A 99 13.33 -2.52 -10.88
C ALA A 99 14.31 -3.10 -11.92
N PRO A 100 15.00 -4.24 -11.66
CA PRO A 100 16.10 -4.72 -12.50
C PRO A 100 15.76 -4.98 -13.98
N GLU A 101 14.54 -5.38 -14.31
CA GLU A 101 14.12 -5.67 -15.69
C GLU A 101 13.27 -4.54 -16.30
N ALA A 102 13.23 -3.36 -15.66
CA ALA A 102 12.32 -2.29 -16.05
C ALA A 102 12.62 -1.77 -17.47
N LEU A 103 13.89 -1.51 -17.80
CA LEU A 103 14.25 -0.98 -19.11
C LEU A 103 13.93 -1.97 -20.24
N GLU A 104 14.35 -3.22 -20.08
CA GLU A 104 14.14 -4.30 -21.06
C GLU A 104 12.65 -4.55 -21.31
N ARG A 105 11.87 -4.79 -20.26
CA ARG A 105 10.45 -5.15 -20.41
C ARG A 105 9.61 -4.00 -20.97
N MET A 106 9.88 -2.76 -20.57
CA MET A 106 9.15 -1.61 -21.08
C MET A 106 9.52 -1.32 -22.54
N TYR A 107 10.80 -1.41 -22.91
CA TYR A 107 11.24 -1.28 -24.30
C TYR A 107 10.61 -2.35 -25.20
N ASP A 108 10.65 -3.61 -24.78
CA ASP A 108 10.08 -4.73 -25.53
C ASP A 108 8.57 -4.60 -25.72
N MET A 109 7.84 -4.12 -24.70
CA MET A 109 6.43 -3.76 -24.82
C MET A 109 6.23 -2.65 -25.85
N GLY A 110 7.01 -1.57 -25.78
CA GLY A 110 6.93 -0.44 -26.69
C GLY A 110 7.14 -0.84 -28.15
N VAL A 111 8.21 -1.57 -28.45
CA VAL A 111 8.53 -2.04 -29.81
C VAL A 111 7.46 -3.01 -30.31
N ARG A 112 7.05 -3.99 -29.49
CA ARG A 112 6.06 -5.00 -29.88
C ARG A 112 4.71 -4.38 -30.25
N THR A 113 4.27 -3.39 -29.46
CA THR A 113 2.97 -2.73 -29.61
C THR A 113 3.02 -1.49 -30.48
N LYS A 114 4.21 -1.04 -30.89
CA LYS A 114 4.47 0.23 -31.57
C LYS A 114 3.93 1.43 -30.78
N SER A 115 4.13 1.41 -29.47
CA SER A 115 3.64 2.47 -28.58
C SER A 115 4.56 3.68 -28.61
N ASP A 116 3.98 4.88 -28.69
CA ASP A 116 4.70 6.12 -28.43
C ASP A 116 4.87 6.37 -26.94
N VAL A 117 3.99 5.82 -26.10
CA VAL A 117 4.06 5.92 -24.64
C VAL A 117 3.91 4.54 -24.00
N VAL A 118 4.85 4.16 -23.15
CA VAL A 118 4.80 2.92 -22.37
C VAL A 118 4.76 3.25 -20.88
N ILE A 119 3.66 2.89 -20.24
CA ILE A 119 3.44 3.10 -18.81
C ILE A 119 3.83 1.84 -18.04
N GLY A 120 4.92 1.88 -17.29
CA GLY A 120 5.31 0.82 -16.37
C GLY A 120 4.58 0.93 -15.04
N LYS A 121 4.34 -0.20 -14.36
CA LYS A 121 3.76 -0.21 -13.03
C LYS A 121 4.64 0.53 -12.04
N ILE A 122 3.99 1.40 -11.27
CA ILE A 122 4.62 2.18 -10.22
C ILE A 122 4.25 1.58 -8.87
N GLU A 123 5.24 1.38 -8.01
CA GLU A 123 5.09 0.93 -6.64
C GLU A 123 5.47 2.06 -5.67
N GLY A 124 4.63 2.33 -4.68
CA GLY A 124 4.81 3.44 -3.77
C GLY A 124 5.31 3.02 -2.39
N HIS A 125 6.47 3.51 -1.99
CA HIS A 125 7.07 3.36 -0.66
C HIS A 125 6.78 4.60 0.18
N GLY A 126 5.67 4.56 0.92
CA GLY A 126 5.17 5.74 1.65
C GLY A 126 4.51 6.80 0.76
N ARG A 127 4.55 6.64 -0.57
CA ARG A 127 3.80 7.45 -1.55
C ARG A 127 2.59 6.74 -2.09
N ARG A 128 1.59 7.54 -2.48
CA ARG A 128 0.37 7.03 -3.12
C ARG A 128 0.61 6.95 -4.63
N VAL A 129 0.32 5.78 -5.18
CA VAL A 129 0.42 5.51 -6.62
C VAL A 129 -0.94 5.07 -7.18
N PRO A 130 -1.19 5.22 -8.50
CA PRO A 130 -2.41 4.71 -9.12
C PRO A 130 -2.50 3.19 -8.98
N THR A 131 -3.62 2.66 -8.52
CA THR A 131 -3.83 1.20 -8.39
C THR A 131 -4.73 0.65 -9.49
N THR A 132 -5.76 1.40 -9.88
CA THR A 132 -6.74 1.00 -10.91
C THR A 132 -6.08 0.76 -12.27
N LEU A 133 -5.14 1.63 -12.63
CA LEU A 133 -4.37 1.52 -13.88
C LEU A 133 -3.59 0.22 -13.98
N PHE A 134 -2.99 -0.23 -12.88
CA PHE A 134 -2.11 -1.40 -12.87
C PHE A 134 -2.81 -2.71 -12.49
N ARG A 135 -4.13 -2.78 -12.66
CA ARG A 135 -4.89 -4.04 -12.46
C ARG A 135 -4.69 -5.07 -13.57
N ARG A 136 -4.34 -4.62 -14.78
CA ARG A 136 -4.08 -5.49 -15.94
C ARG A 136 -3.20 -4.80 -16.97
N ASN A 137 -2.54 -5.58 -17.81
CA ASN A 137 -1.82 -5.05 -18.97
C ASN A 137 -2.81 -4.46 -20.00
N TYR A 138 -2.37 -3.41 -20.70
CA TYR A 138 -3.04 -2.87 -21.87
C TYR A 138 -2.02 -2.79 -22.99
N GLU A 139 -2.14 -3.63 -24.02
CA GLU A 139 -1.24 -3.52 -25.18
C GLU A 139 -1.60 -2.31 -26.07
N HIS A 140 -2.87 -1.93 -26.07
CA HIS A 140 -3.39 -0.73 -26.71
C HIS A 140 -4.36 -0.02 -25.76
N ALA A 141 -3.88 1.04 -25.13
CA ALA A 141 -4.61 1.89 -24.22
C ALA A 141 -5.02 3.19 -24.92
N ASP A 142 -6.15 3.73 -24.51
CA ASP A 142 -6.59 5.07 -24.83
C ASP A 142 -7.20 5.70 -23.57
N ILE A 143 -7.26 7.03 -23.50
CA ILE A 143 -7.87 7.73 -22.37
C ILE A 143 -9.33 7.32 -22.11
N GLU A 144 -10.06 6.86 -23.12
CA GLU A 144 -11.45 6.39 -22.97
C GLU A 144 -11.54 4.91 -22.55
N THR A 145 -10.51 4.10 -22.83
CA THR A 145 -10.55 2.63 -22.65
C THR A 145 -9.71 2.14 -21.46
N ALA A 146 -8.80 2.98 -20.97
CA ALA A 146 -7.91 2.70 -19.86
C ALA A 146 -7.77 3.92 -18.94
N PRO A 147 -7.61 3.73 -17.62
CA PRO A 147 -7.53 4.82 -16.66
C PRO A 147 -6.13 5.49 -16.64
N ILE A 148 -5.52 5.72 -17.82
CA ILE A 148 -4.16 6.26 -17.94
C ILE A 148 -4.03 7.68 -17.37
N VAL A 149 -5.13 8.44 -17.35
CA VAL A 149 -5.22 9.79 -16.75
C VAL A 149 -5.07 9.78 -15.22
N GLU A 150 -5.07 8.60 -14.58
CA GLU A 150 -4.70 8.48 -13.17
C GLU A 150 -3.18 8.59 -12.95
N SER A 151 -2.35 8.37 -13.98
CA SER A 151 -0.89 8.54 -13.95
C SER A 151 -0.44 9.75 -14.78
N MET A 152 -0.51 10.95 -14.19
CA MET A 152 -0.09 12.19 -14.87
C MET A 152 1.38 12.57 -14.61
N THR A 153 2.16 11.71 -13.96
CA THR A 153 3.59 11.93 -13.69
C THR A 153 4.45 11.46 -14.88
N PRO A 154 5.67 11.96 -15.09
CA PRO A 154 6.44 11.65 -16.30
C PRO A 154 7.20 10.31 -16.23
N HIS A 155 7.07 9.54 -15.16
CA HIS A 155 7.80 8.28 -14.90
C HIS A 155 7.38 7.12 -15.80
N LYS A 156 7.65 7.26 -17.11
CA LYS A 156 7.22 6.39 -18.20
C LYS A 156 8.23 6.47 -19.34
N MET A 157 8.15 5.54 -20.29
CA MET A 157 8.89 5.66 -21.54
C MET A 157 8.08 6.42 -22.59
N PHE A 158 8.75 7.31 -23.30
CA PHE A 158 8.22 8.07 -24.43
C PHE A 158 9.12 7.89 -25.63
N ARG A 159 8.56 7.58 -26.80
CA ARG A 159 9.32 7.47 -28.03
C ARG A 159 9.89 8.85 -28.38
N ARG A 160 11.21 8.94 -28.55
CA ARG A 160 11.93 10.21 -28.72
C ARG A 160 11.47 10.96 -29.97
N GLU A 161 11.33 10.25 -31.10
CA GLU A 161 10.87 10.83 -32.36
C GLU A 161 9.44 11.35 -32.27
N PHE A 162 8.58 10.69 -31.48
CA PHE A 162 7.22 11.15 -31.24
C PHE A 162 7.19 12.48 -30.49
N LEU A 163 8.00 12.60 -29.41
CA LEU A 163 8.09 13.85 -28.64
C LEU A 163 8.59 15.01 -29.51
N SER A 164 9.62 14.78 -30.33
CA SER A 164 10.18 15.81 -31.20
C SER A 164 9.23 16.20 -32.34
N ALA A 165 8.57 15.23 -32.98
CA ALA A 165 7.61 15.49 -34.07
C ALA A 165 6.41 16.34 -33.62
N HIS A 166 5.97 16.17 -32.37
CA HIS A 166 4.83 16.89 -31.81
C HIS A 166 5.22 18.11 -30.95
N GLY A 167 6.51 18.40 -30.80
CA GLY A 167 7.00 19.51 -29.97
C GLY A 167 6.60 19.39 -28.50
N ILE A 168 6.52 18.16 -27.98
CA ILE A 168 6.09 17.89 -26.60
C ILE A 168 7.28 18.11 -25.67
N ARG A 169 7.18 19.16 -24.84
CA ARG A 169 8.21 19.59 -23.88
C ARG A 169 7.59 19.97 -22.55
N PHE A 170 8.37 19.88 -21.48
CA PHE A 170 7.96 20.39 -20.18
C PHE A 170 7.94 21.93 -20.21
N PRO A 171 6.91 22.57 -19.65
CA PRO A 171 6.96 24.01 -19.44
C PRO A 171 8.06 24.36 -18.43
N GLU A 172 8.89 25.33 -18.78
CA GLU A 172 10.04 25.74 -17.96
C GLU A 172 9.67 26.83 -16.94
N GLY A 173 10.52 26.97 -15.93
CA GLY A 173 10.30 27.84 -14.76
C GLY A 173 9.52 27.13 -13.66
N LYS A 174 9.16 27.89 -12.60
CA LYS A 174 8.45 27.37 -11.43
C LYS A 174 6.98 27.08 -11.75
N ARG A 175 6.75 25.94 -12.41
CA ARG A 175 5.45 25.54 -12.99
C ARG A 175 4.87 24.37 -12.21
N ARG A 176 3.80 24.58 -11.46
CA ARG A 176 3.05 23.44 -10.89
C ARG A 176 2.35 22.71 -12.03
N LEU A 177 2.23 21.38 -11.94
CA LEU A 177 1.55 20.57 -12.97
C LEU A 177 2.25 20.59 -14.34
N GLU A 178 3.57 20.82 -14.37
CA GLU A 178 4.35 20.77 -15.60
C GLU A 178 4.28 19.39 -16.26
N ASP A 179 4.25 18.35 -15.42
CA ASP A 179 4.08 16.96 -15.81
C ASP A 179 2.69 16.66 -16.36
N HIS A 180 1.64 17.27 -15.81
CA HIS A 180 0.29 17.13 -16.32
C HIS A 180 0.18 17.71 -17.73
N LEU A 181 0.71 18.91 -17.98
CA LEU A 181 0.69 19.50 -19.32
C LEU A 181 1.45 18.62 -20.32
N PHE A 182 2.63 18.14 -19.93
CA PHE A 182 3.44 17.23 -20.75
C PHE A 182 2.68 15.94 -21.07
N CYS A 183 2.17 15.24 -20.05
CA CYS A 183 1.47 13.97 -20.21
C CYS A 183 0.14 14.11 -20.96
N THR A 184 -0.58 15.22 -20.78
CA THR A 184 -1.80 15.52 -21.55
C THR A 184 -1.50 15.60 -23.03
N LYS A 185 -0.47 16.37 -23.44
CA LYS A 185 -0.06 16.46 -24.85
C LYS A 185 0.36 15.09 -25.37
N ALA A 186 1.16 14.35 -24.61
CA ALA A 186 1.59 13.01 -24.98
C ALA A 186 0.41 12.04 -25.16
N TYR A 187 -0.55 11.99 -24.24
CA TYR A 187 -1.68 11.08 -24.32
C TYR A 187 -2.68 11.42 -25.41
N LEU A 188 -2.86 12.71 -25.72
CA LEU A 188 -3.81 13.13 -26.74
C LEU A 188 -3.25 13.02 -28.16
N GLN A 189 -1.93 13.05 -28.32
CA GLN A 189 -1.26 13.04 -29.62
C GLN A 189 -0.59 11.70 -29.97
N ALA A 190 -0.45 10.77 -29.02
CA ALA A 190 0.14 9.46 -29.27
C ALA A 190 -0.75 8.58 -30.18
N ASP A 191 -0.13 7.88 -31.12
CA ASP A 191 -0.80 6.87 -31.95
C ASP A 191 -0.92 5.53 -31.21
N GLY A 192 0.00 5.27 -30.26
CA GLY A 192 -0.01 4.05 -29.44
C GLY A 192 0.38 4.30 -28.00
N ILE A 193 -0.41 3.77 -27.06
CA ILE A 193 -0.09 3.77 -25.62
C ILE A 193 -0.20 2.33 -25.12
N SER A 194 0.77 1.87 -24.34
CA SER A 194 0.71 0.58 -23.65
C SER A 194 0.95 0.73 -22.15
N VAL A 195 0.46 -0.25 -21.39
CA VAL A 195 0.56 -0.30 -19.93
C VAL A 195 1.03 -1.68 -19.51
N LEU A 196 2.20 -1.73 -18.86
CA LEU A 196 2.81 -2.92 -18.29
C LEU A 196 2.52 -2.97 -16.78
N SER A 197 1.70 -3.93 -16.35
CA SER A 197 1.12 -4.04 -15.00
C SER A 197 1.52 -5.31 -14.24
N ASP A 198 2.06 -6.31 -14.93
CA ASP A 198 2.50 -7.58 -14.35
C ASP A 198 3.94 -7.54 -13.78
N TYR A 199 4.63 -6.40 -13.91
CA TYR A 199 5.95 -6.16 -13.34
C TYR A 199 6.08 -4.74 -12.79
N SER A 200 6.45 -4.59 -11.52
CA SER A 200 6.78 -3.27 -10.93
C SER A 200 8.02 -2.72 -11.62
N CYS A 201 7.91 -1.60 -12.33
CA CYS A 201 9.01 -1.00 -13.10
C CYS A 201 9.68 0.15 -12.35
N TYR A 202 8.92 0.89 -11.57
CA TYR A 202 9.34 2.13 -10.93
C TYR A 202 8.94 2.16 -9.46
N HIS A 203 9.81 2.61 -8.58
CA HIS A 203 9.57 2.69 -7.14
C HIS A 203 9.61 4.13 -6.65
N HIS A 204 8.43 4.67 -6.27
CA HIS A 204 8.26 6.03 -5.73
C HIS A 204 8.49 6.08 -4.23
N ILE A 205 9.39 6.93 -3.73
CA ILE A 205 9.61 7.05 -2.28
C ILE A 205 9.15 8.36 -1.66
N LYS A 206 8.67 8.27 -0.41
CA LYS A 206 8.50 9.45 0.43
C LYS A 206 9.83 9.74 1.15
N ARG A 207 10.53 10.81 0.75
CA ARG A 207 11.68 11.34 1.50
C ARG A 207 11.29 11.73 2.93
N GLU A 208 12.19 11.48 3.89
CA GLU A 208 11.99 11.81 5.30
C GLU A 208 12.08 13.32 5.57
N ASP A 209 12.85 14.04 4.75
CA ASP A 209 13.06 15.50 4.85
C ASP A 209 11.87 16.33 4.33
N GLU A 210 10.83 15.67 3.81
CA GLU A 210 9.64 16.28 3.19
C GLU A 210 9.96 17.30 2.08
N ALA A 211 11.16 17.28 1.52
CA ALA A 211 11.63 18.23 0.51
C ALA A 211 10.99 18.04 -0.87
N ASN A 212 10.10 17.06 -1.05
CA ASN A 212 9.42 16.87 -2.33
C ASN A 212 8.62 18.14 -2.66
N ALA A 213 8.86 18.70 -3.84
CA ALA A 213 8.24 19.95 -4.27
C ALA A 213 6.70 19.94 -4.08
N GLY A 214 6.05 18.78 -4.24
CA GLY A 214 4.61 18.58 -4.08
C GLY A 214 3.99 18.82 -2.69
N PHE A 215 4.77 18.99 -1.61
CA PHE A 215 4.24 19.15 -0.25
C PHE A 215 4.15 20.60 0.27
N GLN A 216 4.71 21.58 -0.43
CA GLN A 216 4.62 22.98 -0.03
C GLN A 216 3.18 23.52 -0.15
N GLN A 217 2.79 24.43 0.74
CA GLN A 217 1.51 25.13 0.61
C GLN A 217 1.43 25.84 -0.73
N LEU A 218 0.33 25.59 -1.42
CA LEU A 218 0.11 25.98 -2.80
C LEU A 218 -0.31 27.44 -2.85
N ASP A 219 0.28 28.22 -3.76
CA ASP A 219 -0.25 29.52 -4.13
C ASP A 219 -1.47 29.28 -5.05
N PRO A 220 -2.70 29.66 -4.65
CA PRO A 220 -3.89 29.35 -5.43
C PRO A 220 -3.84 29.91 -6.85
N ALA A 221 -3.55 31.20 -7.01
CA ALA A 221 -3.55 31.85 -8.32
C ALA A 221 -2.56 31.19 -9.29
N GLY A 222 -1.28 31.12 -8.92
CA GLY A 222 -0.27 30.50 -9.77
C GLY A 222 -0.53 29.01 -10.06
N TYR A 223 -1.17 28.29 -9.15
CA TYR A 223 -1.54 26.90 -9.40
C TYR A 223 -2.68 26.77 -10.42
N PHE A 224 -3.75 27.56 -10.28
CA PHE A 224 -4.89 27.49 -11.18
C PHE A 224 -4.60 28.10 -12.55
N ASP A 225 -3.66 29.05 -12.66
CA ASP A 225 -3.09 29.48 -13.94
C ASP A 225 -2.43 28.31 -14.68
N ASN A 226 -1.57 27.54 -13.99
CA ASN A 226 -0.95 26.36 -14.62
C ASN A 226 -1.98 25.25 -14.94
N LEU A 227 -3.04 25.11 -14.14
CA LEU A 227 -4.14 24.19 -14.47
C LEU A 227 -4.91 24.65 -15.72
N ARG A 228 -5.13 25.96 -15.89
CA ARG A 228 -5.74 26.53 -17.09
C ARG A 228 -4.91 26.23 -18.34
N GLU A 229 -3.59 26.35 -18.27
CA GLU A 229 -2.71 25.96 -19.40
C GLU A 229 -2.90 24.48 -19.80
N ALA A 230 -3.05 23.58 -18.81
CA ALA A 230 -3.32 22.17 -19.08
C ALA A 230 -4.72 21.94 -19.68
N ILE A 231 -5.73 22.68 -19.23
CA ILE A 231 -7.09 22.65 -19.78
C ILE A 231 -7.11 23.19 -21.21
N ASP A 232 -6.45 24.33 -21.47
CA ASP A 232 -6.36 24.92 -22.81
C ASP A 232 -5.69 23.95 -23.79
N ALA A 233 -4.69 23.18 -23.35
CA ALA A 233 -4.10 22.12 -24.18
C ALA A 233 -5.10 21.00 -24.51
N VAL A 234 -5.92 20.57 -23.54
CA VAL A 234 -7.00 19.60 -23.80
C VAL A 234 -8.02 20.15 -24.79
N GLU A 235 -8.47 21.39 -24.59
CA GLU A 235 -9.48 22.03 -25.43
C GLU A 235 -8.97 22.28 -26.85
N CYS A 236 -7.67 22.55 -27.02
CA CYS A 236 -7.01 22.71 -28.31
C CYS A 236 -6.84 21.37 -29.05
N LEU A 237 -6.54 20.29 -28.33
CA LEU A 237 -6.21 18.98 -28.91
C LEU A 237 -7.41 18.03 -29.04
N THR A 238 -8.60 18.44 -28.58
CA THR A 238 -9.80 17.60 -28.63
C THR A 238 -11.01 18.42 -29.04
N GLU A 239 -12.05 17.76 -29.57
CA GLU A 239 -13.38 18.35 -29.69
C GLU A 239 -14.20 18.13 -28.40
N PRO A 240 -15.26 18.91 -28.14
CA PRO A 240 -16.18 18.63 -27.04
C PRO A 240 -16.76 17.21 -27.17
N GLY A 241 -16.65 16.40 -26.11
CA GLY A 241 -17.13 15.03 -26.12
C GLY A 241 -16.51 14.14 -25.04
N PRO A 242 -16.83 12.81 -25.07
CA PRO A 242 -16.40 11.86 -24.05
C PRO A 242 -14.90 11.88 -23.77
N ARG A 243 -14.09 11.88 -24.85
CA ARG A 243 -12.62 11.98 -24.80
C ARG A 243 -12.13 13.15 -23.94
N ARG A 244 -12.58 14.37 -24.27
CA ARG A 244 -12.28 15.60 -23.53
C ARG A 244 -12.74 15.49 -22.08
N ASN A 245 -13.95 14.98 -21.88
CA ASN A 245 -14.60 14.93 -20.58
C ASN A 245 -13.88 14.00 -19.59
N VAL A 246 -13.15 12.97 -20.04
CA VAL A 246 -12.35 12.12 -19.15
C VAL A 246 -11.25 12.93 -18.44
N LEU A 247 -10.48 13.72 -19.18
CA LEU A 247 -9.39 14.55 -18.62
C LEU A 247 -9.94 15.66 -17.75
N LEU A 248 -10.94 16.39 -18.25
CA LEU A 248 -11.59 17.46 -17.49
C LEU A 248 -12.19 16.90 -16.19
N ARG A 249 -12.90 15.78 -16.23
CA ARG A 249 -13.46 15.13 -15.03
C ARG A 249 -12.38 14.79 -14.00
N ARG A 250 -11.22 14.29 -14.44
CA ARG A 250 -10.10 13.98 -13.53
C ARG A 250 -9.58 15.22 -12.83
N TRP A 251 -9.42 16.35 -13.53
CA TRP A 251 -8.98 17.61 -12.94
C TRP A 251 -10.06 18.27 -12.10
N TYR A 252 -11.32 18.25 -12.54
CA TYR A 252 -12.44 18.74 -11.72
C TYR A 252 -12.51 17.99 -10.39
N ARG A 253 -12.43 16.65 -10.43
CA ARG A 253 -12.40 15.81 -9.25
C ARG A 253 -11.19 16.08 -8.37
N THR A 254 -9.99 16.04 -8.94
CA THR A 254 -8.74 15.94 -8.17
C THR A 254 -8.09 17.28 -7.91
N GLU A 255 -8.04 18.16 -8.90
CA GLU A 255 -7.41 19.47 -8.79
C GLU A 255 -8.33 20.58 -8.30
N MET A 256 -9.64 20.37 -8.33
CA MET A 256 -10.62 21.37 -7.86
C MET A 256 -11.41 20.84 -6.66
N LEU A 257 -12.36 19.93 -6.87
CA LEU A 257 -13.35 19.56 -5.86
C LEU A 257 -12.77 18.89 -4.60
N LYS A 258 -11.66 18.14 -4.72
CA LYS A 258 -10.96 17.61 -3.52
C LYS A 258 -10.42 18.71 -2.59
N ARG A 259 -10.08 19.88 -3.11
CA ARG A 259 -9.52 21.00 -2.33
C ARG A 259 -10.57 21.76 -1.53
N VAL A 260 -11.81 21.74 -1.99
CA VAL A 260 -13.00 22.24 -1.25
C VAL A 260 -13.71 21.13 -0.45
N GLY A 261 -13.03 20.00 -0.25
CA GLY A 261 -13.46 18.91 0.63
C GLY A 261 -12.84 19.01 2.02
N THR A 262 -12.53 17.89 2.66
CA THR A 262 -11.93 17.82 4.01
C THR A 262 -10.72 18.75 4.26
N PRO A 263 -9.77 18.99 3.32
CA PRO A 263 -8.70 19.95 3.54
C PRO A 263 -9.20 21.39 3.75
N PHE A 264 -10.32 21.76 3.12
CA PHE A 264 -10.93 23.09 3.20
C PHE A 264 -11.26 23.47 4.64
N ALA A 265 -11.82 22.52 5.41
CA ALA A 265 -12.10 22.67 6.83
C ALA A 265 -10.85 23.00 7.67
N ARG A 266 -9.64 22.71 7.19
CA ARG A 266 -8.39 22.96 7.91
C ARG A 266 -7.69 24.26 7.53
N TYR A 267 -8.09 24.89 6.42
CA TYR A 267 -7.53 26.16 5.98
C TYR A 267 -8.06 27.32 6.81
N ASP A 268 -7.26 28.37 6.96
CA ASP A 268 -7.75 29.66 7.45
C ASP A 268 -8.70 30.33 6.44
N ASP A 269 -9.56 31.24 6.91
CA ASP A 269 -10.60 31.88 6.09
C ASP A 269 -10.01 32.63 4.87
N LYS A 270 -8.85 33.29 5.03
CA LYS A 270 -8.20 34.01 3.92
C LYS A 270 -7.80 33.04 2.82
N TYR A 271 -7.18 31.92 3.16
CA TYR A 271 -6.79 30.90 2.20
C TYR A 271 -8.00 30.18 1.61
N ARG A 272 -9.06 29.89 2.40
CA ARG A 272 -10.33 29.34 1.90
C ARG A 272 -10.93 30.21 0.82
N ARG A 273 -11.00 31.52 1.03
CA ARG A 273 -11.56 32.46 0.04
C ARG A 273 -10.72 32.54 -1.23
N ALA A 274 -9.39 32.56 -1.09
CA ALA A 274 -8.48 32.58 -2.23
C ALA A 274 -8.65 31.33 -3.11
N ILE A 275 -8.60 30.14 -2.52
CA ILE A 275 -8.72 28.89 -3.28
C ILE A 275 -10.14 28.68 -3.84
N TYR A 276 -11.16 29.10 -3.10
CA TYR A 276 -12.54 29.04 -3.55
C TYR A 276 -12.77 29.89 -4.80
N ARG A 277 -12.25 31.12 -4.83
CA ARG A 277 -12.42 32.04 -5.97
C ARG A 277 -11.88 31.45 -7.26
N GLU A 278 -10.64 30.95 -7.21
CA GLU A 278 -9.99 30.33 -8.38
C GLU A 278 -10.79 29.13 -8.92
N ILE A 279 -11.23 28.26 -8.01
CA ILE A 279 -12.01 27.06 -8.36
C ILE A 279 -13.40 27.44 -8.89
N TYR A 280 -14.05 28.45 -8.29
CA TYR A 280 -15.37 28.94 -8.67
C TYR A 280 -15.36 29.52 -10.09
N GLU A 281 -14.43 30.43 -10.38
CA GLU A 281 -14.29 31.07 -11.69
C GLU A 281 -14.01 30.03 -12.76
N LEU A 282 -13.01 29.16 -12.53
CA LEU A 282 -12.65 28.11 -13.46
C LEU A 282 -13.82 27.13 -13.72
N ALA A 283 -14.56 26.73 -12.67
CA ALA A 283 -15.70 25.84 -12.81
C ALA A 283 -16.81 26.45 -13.70
N ARG A 284 -17.10 27.74 -13.54
CA ARG A 284 -18.12 28.43 -14.34
C ARG A 284 -17.70 28.64 -15.79
N GLU A 285 -16.41 28.84 -16.03
CA GLU A 285 -15.90 29.09 -17.37
C GLU A 285 -15.73 27.81 -18.20
N ARG A 286 -15.19 26.75 -17.60
CA ARG A 286 -14.71 25.57 -18.34
C ARG A 286 -15.42 24.26 -18.00
N PHE A 287 -16.15 24.21 -16.88
CA PHE A 287 -16.86 23.01 -16.42
C PHE A 287 -18.36 23.23 -16.50
N THR A 288 -18.85 23.42 -17.74
CA THR A 288 -20.26 23.72 -18.05
C THR A 288 -21.04 22.55 -18.64
N ASP A 289 -20.35 21.50 -19.12
CA ASP A 289 -20.96 20.26 -19.62
C ASP A 289 -21.29 19.29 -18.46
N PRO A 290 -22.58 18.97 -18.21
CA PRO A 290 -22.99 18.04 -17.17
C PRO A 290 -22.33 16.66 -17.24
N GLU A 291 -21.94 16.20 -18.42
CA GLU A 291 -21.29 14.91 -18.60
C GLU A 291 -19.89 14.86 -17.98
N ILE A 292 -19.30 16.01 -17.62
CA ILE A 292 -18.06 16.06 -16.86
C ILE A 292 -18.30 15.61 -15.41
N TRP A 293 -19.36 16.08 -14.73
CA TRP A 293 -19.56 15.83 -13.31
C TRP A 293 -20.61 14.78 -12.96
N ARG A 294 -21.55 14.45 -13.86
CA ARG A 294 -22.56 13.40 -13.61
C ARG A 294 -21.97 12.07 -13.14
N PRO A 295 -20.86 11.58 -13.73
CA PRO A 295 -20.23 10.32 -13.30
C PRO A 295 -19.37 10.43 -12.03
N LEU A 296 -19.24 11.62 -11.42
CA LEU A 296 -18.53 11.77 -10.15
C LEU A 296 -19.39 11.23 -9.01
N THR A 297 -18.78 10.76 -7.92
CA THR A 297 -19.56 10.29 -6.74
C THR A 297 -20.36 11.42 -6.10
N ALA A 298 -21.38 11.08 -5.31
CA ALA A 298 -22.35 12.03 -4.78
C ALA A 298 -21.72 13.26 -4.12
N LEU A 299 -20.76 13.13 -3.22
CA LEU A 299 -20.16 14.31 -2.57
C LEU A 299 -19.40 15.21 -3.53
N PHE A 300 -18.80 14.68 -4.60
CA PHE A 300 -18.20 15.53 -5.62
C PHE A 300 -19.28 16.28 -6.41
N ARG A 301 -20.41 15.64 -6.74
CA ARG A 301 -21.56 16.34 -7.37
C ARG A 301 -22.14 17.42 -6.46
N VAL A 302 -22.32 17.13 -5.17
CA VAL A 302 -22.78 18.09 -4.16
C VAL A 302 -21.84 19.28 -4.09
N ARG A 303 -20.54 19.06 -3.93
CA ARG A 303 -19.54 20.15 -3.92
C ARG A 303 -19.58 20.97 -5.20
N GLY A 304 -19.68 20.30 -6.36
CA GLY A 304 -19.75 20.98 -7.66
C GLY A 304 -21.02 21.80 -7.86
N GLU A 305 -22.15 21.36 -7.30
CA GLU A 305 -23.40 22.13 -7.28
C GLU A 305 -23.29 23.35 -6.36
N LEU A 306 -22.86 23.17 -5.11
CA LEU A 306 -22.68 24.28 -4.15
C LEU A 306 -21.70 25.32 -4.68
N LEU A 307 -20.59 24.87 -5.26
CA LEU A 307 -19.59 25.73 -5.89
C LEU A 307 -20.21 26.57 -7.02
N ARG A 308 -20.87 25.94 -7.99
CA ARG A 308 -21.45 26.67 -9.15
C ARG A 308 -22.60 27.60 -8.75
N ALA A 309 -23.29 27.29 -7.64
CA ALA A 309 -24.33 28.13 -7.05
C ALA A 309 -23.79 29.27 -6.15
N ASP A 310 -22.47 29.44 -6.07
CA ASP A 310 -21.78 30.41 -5.23
C ASP A 310 -22.08 30.28 -3.71
N ARG A 311 -22.22 29.05 -3.22
CA ARG A 311 -22.57 28.74 -1.83
C ARG A 311 -21.34 28.45 -0.97
N PHE A 312 -20.52 29.48 -0.74
CA PHE A 312 -19.26 29.36 0.03
C PHE A 312 -19.47 28.81 1.45
N ASP A 313 -20.40 29.38 2.22
CA ASP A 313 -20.61 28.99 3.63
C ASP A 313 -21.11 27.54 3.75
N ASP A 314 -21.93 27.07 2.81
CA ASP A 314 -22.38 25.68 2.76
C ASP A 314 -21.25 24.72 2.40
N LEU A 315 -20.31 25.12 1.54
CA LEU A 315 -19.10 24.32 1.28
C LEU A 315 -18.20 24.24 2.51
N VAL A 316 -18.08 25.33 3.28
CA VAL A 316 -17.38 25.31 4.56
C VAL A 316 -18.04 24.32 5.51
N ALA A 317 -19.35 24.46 5.75
CA ALA A 317 -20.12 23.59 6.63
C ALA A 317 -20.05 22.11 6.19
N LEU A 318 -20.19 21.85 4.88
CA LEU A 318 -20.03 20.51 4.32
C LEU A 318 -18.63 19.98 4.62
N SER A 319 -17.57 20.74 4.33
CA SER A 319 -16.19 20.29 4.55
C SER A 319 -15.89 19.94 6.01
N GLU A 320 -16.51 20.65 6.96
CA GLU A 320 -16.39 20.41 8.41
C GLU A 320 -17.15 19.14 8.82
N PHE A 321 -18.37 18.96 8.29
CA PHE A 321 -19.12 17.70 8.44
C PHE A 321 -18.33 16.51 7.90
N GLU A 322 -17.73 16.65 6.71
CA GLU A 322 -16.88 15.62 6.09
C GLU A 322 -15.64 15.29 6.91
N LEU A 323 -15.01 16.31 7.53
CA LEU A 323 -13.85 16.11 8.41
C LEU A 323 -14.21 15.30 9.65
N GLY A 324 -15.43 15.44 10.16
CA GLY A 324 -15.94 14.71 11.31
C GLY A 324 -16.48 13.31 11.01
N ILE A 325 -16.63 12.92 9.74
CA ILE A 325 -17.04 11.54 9.40
C ILE A 325 -15.98 10.54 9.86
N SER A 326 -16.46 9.49 10.52
CA SER A 326 -15.62 8.38 10.96
C SER A 326 -16.13 7.04 10.43
N THR A 327 -15.23 6.07 10.33
CA THR A 327 -15.57 4.69 9.96
C THR A 327 -15.18 3.79 11.12
N LEU A 328 -16.09 2.87 11.46
CA LEU A 328 -15.82 1.77 12.37
C LEU A 328 -15.88 0.47 11.58
N ALA A 329 -14.97 -0.45 11.90
CA ALA A 329 -14.92 -1.77 11.30
C ALA A 329 -14.63 -2.79 12.38
N GLU A 330 -15.54 -3.75 12.56
CA GLU A 330 -15.49 -4.72 13.63
C GLU A 330 -15.70 -6.13 13.10
N ALA A 331 -14.75 -7.02 13.38
CA ALA A 331 -14.90 -8.46 13.18
C ALA A 331 -15.84 -9.02 14.26
N THR A 332 -16.98 -9.55 13.82
CA THR A 332 -18.02 -10.14 14.68
C THR A 332 -17.93 -11.65 14.75
N SER A 333 -17.17 -12.28 13.86
CA SER A 333 -16.80 -13.69 13.96
C SER A 333 -15.46 -13.96 13.28
N ALA A 334 -14.80 -15.02 13.72
CA ALA A 334 -13.60 -15.57 13.11
C ALA A 334 -13.72 -17.09 13.10
N ARG A 335 -13.23 -17.73 12.04
CA ARG A 335 -13.10 -19.19 11.97
C ARG A 335 -11.99 -19.58 11.01
N TRP A 336 -11.46 -20.78 11.17
CA TRP A 336 -10.51 -21.34 10.24
C TRP A 336 -11.18 -22.11 9.10
N VAL A 337 -10.63 -21.97 7.89
CA VAL A 337 -10.95 -22.78 6.71
C VAL A 337 -9.64 -23.00 5.96
N ASP A 338 -9.12 -24.23 5.93
CA ASP A 338 -7.95 -24.65 5.14
C ASP A 338 -6.76 -23.68 5.22
N GLY A 339 -6.29 -23.39 6.45
CA GLY A 339 -5.18 -22.47 6.66
C GLY A 339 -5.49 -20.98 6.44
N THR A 340 -6.75 -20.63 6.17
CA THR A 340 -7.22 -19.23 6.08
C THR A 340 -8.05 -18.87 7.30
N VAL A 341 -7.79 -17.70 7.89
CA VAL A 341 -8.70 -17.11 8.87
C VAL A 341 -9.79 -16.36 8.11
N LEU A 342 -11.03 -16.85 8.22
CA LEU A 342 -12.21 -16.22 7.65
C LEU A 342 -12.90 -15.36 8.71
N LEU A 343 -12.99 -14.06 8.46
CA LEU A 343 -13.60 -13.07 9.35
C LEU A 343 -14.92 -12.55 8.76
N THR A 344 -15.96 -12.44 9.60
CA THR A 344 -17.13 -11.62 9.26
C THR A 344 -16.89 -10.22 9.83
N VAL A 345 -16.79 -9.21 8.97
CA VAL A 345 -16.50 -7.83 9.36
C VAL A 345 -17.68 -6.93 9.04
N HIS A 346 -18.19 -6.22 10.05
CA HIS A 346 -19.20 -5.19 9.93
C HIS A 346 -18.52 -3.81 9.85
N VAL A 347 -18.92 -3.01 8.87
CA VAL A 347 -18.37 -1.68 8.63
C VAL A 347 -19.52 -0.66 8.63
N VAL A 348 -19.40 0.36 9.46
CA VAL A 348 -20.37 1.47 9.57
C VAL A 348 -19.67 2.81 9.48
N SER A 349 -20.25 3.74 8.72
CA SER A 349 -19.84 5.14 8.72
C SER A 349 -20.69 5.93 9.70
N ARG A 350 -20.07 6.84 10.45
CA ARG A 350 -20.74 7.68 11.45
C ARG A 350 -20.52 9.16 11.17
N THR A 351 -21.56 9.94 11.42
CA THR A 351 -21.58 11.39 11.42
C THR A 351 -20.80 11.97 12.62
N PRO A 352 -20.49 13.29 12.64
CA PRO A 352 -19.69 13.89 13.70
C PRO A 352 -20.33 13.80 15.10
N ASP A 353 -21.65 13.72 15.17
CA ASP A 353 -22.43 13.49 16.41
C ASP A 353 -22.51 12.00 16.82
N GLY A 354 -21.93 11.10 16.03
CA GLY A 354 -21.84 9.68 16.31
C GLY A 354 -23.01 8.83 15.80
N ALA A 355 -24.01 9.43 15.15
CA ALA A 355 -25.08 8.69 14.50
C ALA A 355 -24.57 7.95 13.23
N PRO A 356 -25.21 6.86 12.78
CA PRO A 356 -24.89 6.24 11.50
C PRO A 356 -25.13 7.22 10.35
N VAL A 357 -24.33 7.13 9.28
CA VAL A 357 -24.64 7.84 8.03
C VAL A 357 -25.89 7.21 7.40
N GLU A 358 -26.85 8.05 7.08
CA GLU A 358 -28.14 7.65 6.53
C GLU A 358 -28.29 7.99 5.03
N LEU A 359 -29.16 7.22 4.36
CA LEU A 359 -29.70 7.48 3.06
C LEU A 359 -31.18 7.79 3.16
N LEU A 360 -31.59 8.78 2.40
CA LEU A 360 -32.97 8.98 2.03
C LEU A 360 -33.28 8.07 0.83
N ALA A 361 -34.53 7.65 0.68
CA ALA A 361 -34.94 6.85 -0.46
C ALA A 361 -36.35 7.22 -0.92
N ASP A 362 -36.58 7.10 -2.22
CA ASP A 362 -37.93 7.03 -2.81
C ASP A 362 -38.15 5.64 -3.44
N GLU A 363 -39.20 5.48 -4.26
CA GLU A 363 -39.53 4.19 -4.89
C GLU A 363 -38.42 3.66 -5.83
N ARG A 364 -37.54 4.52 -6.35
CA ARG A 364 -36.56 4.18 -7.37
C ARG A 364 -35.12 4.41 -6.94
N ASP A 365 -34.87 5.48 -6.20
CA ASP A 365 -33.54 6.00 -5.97
C ASP A 365 -33.20 6.17 -4.48
N LYS A 366 -31.89 6.12 -4.19
CA LYS A 366 -31.31 6.37 -2.87
C LYS A 366 -30.47 7.64 -2.93
N TYR A 367 -30.50 8.43 -1.86
CA TYR A 367 -29.82 9.72 -1.78
C TYR A 367 -29.05 9.84 -0.47
N LEU A 368 -27.83 10.36 -0.55
CA LEU A 368 -27.01 10.64 0.63
C LEU A 368 -27.66 11.73 1.49
N SER A 369 -27.86 11.45 2.79
CA SER A 369 -28.26 12.47 3.76
C SER A 369 -27.04 13.32 4.13
N ILE A 370 -27.17 14.64 3.98
CA ILE A 370 -26.14 15.63 4.31
C ILE A 370 -26.79 16.81 5.04
N PRO A 371 -26.09 17.50 5.96
CA PRO A 371 -26.64 18.60 6.74
C PRO A 371 -26.65 19.92 5.95
N ILE A 372 -26.97 19.88 4.66
CA ILE A 372 -26.97 21.05 3.77
C ILE A 372 -28.29 21.09 3.00
N ASP A 373 -29.07 22.14 3.21
CA ASP A 373 -30.37 22.33 2.57
C ASP A 373 -30.24 22.81 1.13
N GLY A 374 -31.28 22.54 0.33
CA GLY A 374 -31.40 23.07 -1.04
C GLY A 374 -30.47 22.43 -2.08
N VAL A 375 -29.82 21.31 -1.75
CA VAL A 375 -29.04 20.51 -2.70
C VAL A 375 -29.94 19.55 -3.48
N SER A 376 -29.77 19.51 -4.81
CA SER A 376 -30.57 18.68 -5.70
C SER A 376 -30.51 17.20 -5.34
N SER A 377 -31.57 16.47 -5.67
CA SER A 377 -31.61 15.01 -5.57
C SER A 377 -30.62 14.35 -6.54
N GLU A 378 -30.41 14.92 -7.74
CA GLU A 378 -29.43 14.42 -8.72
C GLU A 378 -28.01 14.42 -8.14
N ALA A 379 -27.60 15.49 -7.47
CA ALA A 379 -26.27 15.56 -6.85
C ALA A 379 -26.11 14.54 -5.72
N ARG A 380 -27.14 14.36 -4.89
CA ARG A 380 -27.12 13.46 -3.72
C ARG A 380 -27.36 11.99 -4.04
N ARG A 381 -27.80 11.64 -5.26
CA ARG A 381 -28.15 10.27 -5.65
C ARG A 381 -26.96 9.32 -5.46
N VAL A 382 -27.17 8.15 -4.89
CA VAL A 382 -26.14 7.12 -4.61
C VAL A 382 -26.62 5.69 -4.91
N THR A 383 -27.73 5.54 -5.65
CA THR A 383 -28.36 4.25 -5.92
C THR A 383 -27.36 3.17 -6.36
N GLU A 384 -26.57 3.47 -7.39
CA GLU A 384 -25.49 2.61 -7.92
C GLU A 384 -24.28 2.56 -6.96
N GLU A 385 -23.86 3.70 -6.39
CA GLU A 385 -22.67 3.80 -5.54
C GLU A 385 -22.74 2.97 -4.25
N VAL A 386 -23.94 2.65 -3.76
CA VAL A 386 -24.09 1.85 -2.55
C VAL A 386 -24.10 0.35 -2.87
N GLU A 387 -24.28 -0.05 -4.13
CA GLU A 387 -24.07 -1.44 -4.56
C GLU A 387 -22.59 -1.73 -4.77
N ASP A 388 -21.82 -0.72 -5.20
CA ASP A 388 -20.38 -0.80 -5.51
C ASP A 388 -19.46 -0.38 -4.36
N ALA A 389 -19.81 -0.66 -3.10
CA ALA A 389 -18.96 -0.25 -1.97
C ALA A 389 -17.55 -0.86 -2.06
N ASP A 390 -16.58 -0.01 -2.43
CA ASP A 390 -15.17 -0.35 -2.56
C ASP A 390 -14.49 -0.31 -1.18
N LEU A 391 -14.70 -1.38 -0.42
CA LEU A 391 -14.01 -1.65 0.84
C LEU A 391 -12.88 -2.63 0.59
N THR A 392 -11.65 -2.14 0.68
CA THR A 392 -10.45 -2.99 0.57
C THR A 392 -9.98 -3.37 1.97
N PHE A 393 -9.63 -4.64 2.15
CA PHE A 393 -9.05 -5.15 3.40
C PHE A 393 -7.60 -5.51 3.17
N THR A 394 -6.72 -5.14 4.09
CA THR A 394 -5.28 -5.34 3.94
C THR A 394 -4.67 -5.69 5.28
N VAL A 395 -3.87 -6.74 5.31
CA VAL A 395 -2.99 -7.03 6.45
C VAL A 395 -1.65 -6.34 6.25
N ARG A 396 -1.15 -5.66 7.28
CA ARG A 396 0.14 -4.95 7.25
C ARG A 396 1.07 -5.48 8.33
N LYS A 397 2.29 -5.82 7.95
CA LYS A 397 3.32 -6.32 8.85
C LYS A 397 3.90 -5.17 9.69
N ARG A 398 4.09 -5.43 10.99
CA ARG A 398 4.76 -4.51 11.89
C ARG A 398 6.26 -4.47 11.58
N GLY A 399 6.83 -3.27 11.46
CA GLY A 399 8.27 -3.03 11.39
C GLY A 399 8.82 -2.70 10.01
N ASP A 400 8.29 -3.30 8.94
CA ASP A 400 8.78 -3.08 7.57
C ASP A 400 7.71 -2.52 6.60
N GLY A 401 6.46 -2.40 7.06
CA GLY A 401 5.37 -1.80 6.27
C GLY A 401 4.83 -2.69 5.15
N THR A 402 5.34 -3.92 4.99
CA THR A 402 4.84 -4.89 4.00
C THR A 402 3.32 -5.06 4.13
N SER A 403 2.59 -5.07 3.03
CA SER A 403 1.13 -5.19 3.05
C SER A 403 0.61 -6.17 2.01
N VAL A 404 -0.38 -6.98 2.39
CA VAL A 404 -1.06 -7.94 1.49
C VAL A 404 -2.55 -7.63 1.51
N GLU A 405 -3.15 -7.47 0.33
CA GLU A 405 -4.59 -7.29 0.20
C GLU A 405 -5.32 -8.62 0.44
N CYS A 406 -6.36 -8.58 1.27
CA CYS A 406 -7.16 -9.74 1.60
C CYS A 406 -8.27 -9.91 0.57
N MET A 407 -8.55 -11.16 0.17
CA MET A 407 -9.77 -11.44 -0.58
C MET A 407 -10.97 -11.16 0.32
N ALA A 408 -11.83 -10.22 -0.09
CA ALA A 408 -13.04 -9.86 0.63
C ALA A 408 -14.25 -9.93 -0.29
N SER A 409 -15.38 -10.41 0.24
CA SER A 409 -16.64 -10.51 -0.50
C SER A 409 -17.80 -10.06 0.37
N PRO A 410 -18.74 -9.25 -0.15
CA PRO A 410 -19.93 -8.85 0.61
C PRO A 410 -20.83 -10.09 0.84
N THR A 411 -21.28 -10.32 2.07
CA THR A 411 -22.20 -11.44 2.39
C THR A 411 -23.66 -11.04 2.54
N GLY A 412 -23.96 -9.76 2.34
CA GLY A 412 -25.32 -9.23 2.34
C GLY A 412 -25.31 -7.76 2.71
N ARG A 413 -25.90 -6.92 1.86
CA ARG A 413 -26.25 -5.53 2.19
C ARG A 413 -27.55 -5.58 2.99
N ARG A 414 -27.46 -5.55 4.32
CA ARG A 414 -28.65 -5.49 5.16
C ARG A 414 -28.81 -4.07 5.69
N VAL A 415 -29.77 -3.34 5.13
CA VAL A 415 -30.48 -2.26 5.84
C VAL A 415 -31.55 -2.95 6.70
N PRO A 416 -31.29 -3.24 7.98
CA PRO A 416 -32.37 -3.07 8.95
C PRO A 416 -31.84 -2.62 10.33
N GLY A 417 -31.71 -1.31 10.48
CA GLY A 417 -32.20 -0.58 11.66
C GLY A 417 -33.18 0.46 11.13
N GLY A 418 -34.33 0.66 11.76
CA GLY A 418 -35.37 1.56 11.25
C GLY A 418 -34.82 2.93 10.81
N ALA A 419 -35.28 3.40 9.65
CA ALA A 419 -34.92 4.64 8.96
C ALA A 419 -33.45 4.73 8.48
N GLY A 420 -33.20 4.44 7.19
CA GLY A 420 -32.13 5.13 6.45
C GLY A 420 -30.66 4.73 6.66
N ALA A 421 -30.20 4.08 7.74
CA ALA A 421 -28.75 3.83 7.96
C ALA A 421 -28.07 2.87 6.95
N VAL A 422 -26.77 3.07 6.68
CA VAL A 422 -25.96 2.20 5.78
C VAL A 422 -24.81 1.51 6.50
N ASP A 423 -24.92 0.19 6.56
CA ASP A 423 -23.88 -0.70 7.06
C ASP A 423 -23.50 -1.75 6.01
N TYR A 424 -22.26 -2.20 6.06
CA TYR A 424 -21.75 -3.27 5.21
C TYR A 424 -21.25 -4.46 6.00
N THR A 425 -21.47 -5.66 5.47
CA THR A 425 -20.92 -6.90 6.04
C THR A 425 -20.10 -7.64 4.97
N TYR A 426 -18.84 -7.91 5.30
CA TYR A 426 -17.89 -8.61 4.44
C TYR A 426 -17.41 -9.90 5.08
N GLN A 427 -17.21 -10.91 4.26
CA GLN A 427 -16.31 -12.02 4.56
C GLN A 427 -14.92 -11.65 4.09
N VAL A 428 -13.96 -11.62 5.01
CA VAL A 428 -12.56 -11.27 4.76
C VAL A 428 -11.69 -12.50 5.00
N LYS A 429 -10.91 -12.88 3.99
CA LYS A 429 -9.99 -14.02 4.03
C LYS A 429 -8.57 -13.54 4.30
N VAL A 430 -8.00 -13.96 5.43
CA VAL A 430 -6.58 -13.77 5.75
C VAL A 430 -5.86 -15.09 5.52
N ASP A 431 -5.24 -15.24 4.35
CA ASP A 431 -4.49 -16.44 3.96
C ASP A 431 -3.07 -16.41 4.55
N VAL A 432 -2.79 -17.33 5.47
CA VAL A 432 -1.50 -17.45 6.16
C VAL A 432 -0.35 -17.88 5.24
N GLY A 433 -0.63 -18.43 4.06
CA GLY A 433 0.37 -18.74 3.04
C GLY A 433 0.98 -17.48 2.43
N THR A 434 0.20 -16.40 2.36
CA THR A 434 0.62 -15.11 1.78
C THR A 434 1.31 -14.19 2.78
N VAL A 435 1.00 -14.31 4.07
CA VAL A 435 1.64 -13.53 5.15
C VAL A 435 2.80 -14.30 5.79
N LYS A 436 4.04 -13.90 5.47
CA LYS A 436 5.25 -14.63 5.93
C LYS A 436 5.93 -13.96 7.11
N GLY A 437 5.85 -14.60 8.27
CA GLY A 437 6.58 -14.22 9.48
C GLY A 437 6.18 -12.85 10.04
N GLY A 438 6.46 -12.62 11.31
CA GLY A 438 6.14 -11.35 11.94
C GLY A 438 4.70 -11.22 12.43
N VAL A 439 4.38 -10.05 12.98
CA VAL A 439 3.02 -9.70 13.41
C VAL A 439 2.34 -8.84 12.36
N TRP A 440 1.11 -9.20 11.99
CA TRP A 440 0.32 -8.49 10.99
C TRP A 440 -0.97 -7.94 11.59
N ASP A 441 -1.28 -6.69 11.27
CA ASP A 441 -2.49 -6.00 11.72
C ASP A 441 -3.47 -5.87 10.55
N LEU A 442 -4.76 -6.14 10.78
CA LEU A 442 -5.79 -6.02 9.75
C LEU A 442 -6.34 -4.59 9.69
N TYR A 443 -6.37 -4.03 8.49
CA TYR A 443 -6.95 -2.73 8.19
C TYR A 443 -8.06 -2.88 7.15
N THR A 444 -9.08 -2.05 7.27
CA THR A 444 -9.99 -1.74 6.18
C THR A 444 -9.72 -0.34 5.68
N ARG A 445 -9.98 -0.13 4.39
CA ARG A 445 -9.98 1.18 3.76
C ARG A 445 -11.28 1.36 3.01
N MET A 446 -11.92 2.48 3.28
CA MET A 446 -13.16 2.88 2.65
C MET A 446 -12.91 4.08 1.75
N THR A 447 -13.38 4.00 0.50
CA THR A 447 -13.19 5.02 -0.55
C THR A 447 -14.49 5.54 -1.17
N HIS A 448 -15.65 5.05 -0.72
CA HIS A 448 -16.95 5.33 -1.35
C HIS A 448 -17.51 6.74 -1.12
N TRP A 449 -18.52 7.11 -1.91
CA TRP A 449 -19.32 8.36 -1.89
C TRP A 449 -18.56 9.68 -2.07
N GLY A 450 -17.24 9.65 -2.18
CA GLY A 450 -16.39 10.84 -2.35
C GLY A 450 -15.85 11.43 -1.05
N TRP A 451 -16.02 10.72 0.07
CA TRP A 451 -15.40 11.08 1.35
C TRP A 451 -13.87 11.02 1.24
N ALA A 452 -13.20 11.75 2.14
CA ALA A 452 -11.78 11.53 2.34
C ALA A 452 -11.51 10.06 2.72
N ARG A 453 -10.47 9.48 2.13
CA ARG A 453 -10.09 8.08 2.39
C ARG A 453 -9.86 7.84 3.88
N GLN A 454 -10.62 6.92 4.47
CA GLN A 454 -10.45 6.48 5.85
C GLN A 454 -9.77 5.12 5.84
N THR A 455 -8.62 5.00 6.52
CA THR A 455 -8.00 3.71 6.82
C THR A 455 -8.16 3.45 8.31
N LYS A 456 -8.75 2.32 8.66
CA LYS A 456 -9.08 1.96 10.04
C LYS A 456 -8.58 0.56 10.33
N ARG A 457 -8.07 0.35 11.54
CA ARG A 457 -7.83 -1.01 12.04
C ARG A 457 -9.18 -1.68 12.25
N VAL A 458 -9.24 -2.97 11.96
CA VAL A 458 -10.44 -3.77 12.22
C VAL A 458 -10.41 -4.18 13.70
N SER A 459 -11.39 -3.74 14.48
CA SER A 459 -11.59 -4.19 15.85
C SER A 459 -12.13 -5.63 15.86
N VAL A 460 -12.05 -6.30 17.01
CA VAL A 460 -12.70 -7.59 17.23
C VAL A 460 -13.73 -7.40 18.33
N ALA A 461 -14.95 -7.86 18.09
CA ALA A 461 -16.02 -7.85 19.09
C ALA A 461 -15.64 -8.73 20.30
N ALA A 462 -16.19 -8.43 21.47
CA ALA A 462 -15.96 -9.26 22.65
C ALA A 462 -16.56 -10.67 22.45
N GLY A 463 -15.84 -11.71 22.84
CA GLY A 463 -16.30 -13.10 22.76
C GLY A 463 -16.14 -13.77 21.40
N VAL A 464 -15.51 -13.11 20.42
CA VAL A 464 -15.13 -13.76 19.16
C VAL A 464 -14.04 -14.79 19.43
N ASP A 465 -14.28 -16.04 19.04
CA ASP A 465 -13.31 -17.12 19.12
C ASP A 465 -12.17 -16.89 18.13
N MET A 466 -10.95 -16.80 18.66
CA MET A 466 -9.71 -16.54 17.92
C MET A 466 -8.77 -17.72 18.10
N THR A 467 -9.29 -18.92 17.83
CA THR A 467 -8.56 -20.18 17.97
C THR A 467 -7.20 -20.10 17.28
N SER A 468 -6.14 -20.52 17.98
CA SER A 468 -4.80 -20.63 17.37
C SER A 468 -4.74 -21.79 16.38
N ALA A 469 -3.79 -21.78 15.44
CA ALA A 469 -3.64 -22.86 14.47
C ALA A 469 -2.20 -23.33 14.28
N ILE A 470 -2.07 -24.58 13.84
CA ILE A 470 -0.83 -25.18 13.35
C ILE A 470 -1.05 -25.54 11.88
N VAL A 471 -0.33 -24.87 10.99
CA VAL A 471 -0.61 -24.88 9.53
C VAL A 471 0.66 -25.00 8.70
N GLY A 472 0.53 -25.64 7.53
CA GLY A 472 1.54 -25.75 6.47
C GLY A 472 2.54 -26.90 6.60
N ASP A 473 3.21 -27.24 5.49
CA ASP A 473 4.20 -28.34 5.39
C ASP A 473 5.41 -28.17 6.32
N LYS A 474 5.78 -26.92 6.58
CA LYS A 474 6.71 -26.55 7.65
C LYS A 474 5.84 -26.00 8.78
N PRO A 475 5.46 -26.85 9.75
CA PRO A 475 4.40 -26.51 10.68
C PRO A 475 4.84 -25.34 11.55
N ARG A 476 3.94 -24.38 11.69
CA ARG A 476 4.15 -23.16 12.47
C ARG A 476 2.91 -22.82 13.26
N ILE A 477 3.14 -22.24 14.43
CA ILE A 477 2.09 -21.72 15.28
C ILE A 477 1.65 -20.38 14.71
N VAL A 478 0.35 -20.24 14.47
CA VAL A 478 -0.29 -19.01 14.02
C VAL A 478 -1.32 -18.60 15.06
N ILE A 479 -1.20 -17.39 15.58
CA ILE A 479 -2.04 -16.91 16.68
C ILE A 479 -2.78 -15.67 16.21
N PRO A 480 -4.05 -15.80 15.77
CA PRO A 480 -4.94 -14.66 15.67
C PRO A 480 -5.28 -14.20 17.09
N TYR A 481 -5.24 -12.90 17.37
CA TYR A 481 -5.56 -12.38 18.69
C TYR A 481 -6.15 -10.97 18.64
N ARG A 482 -6.78 -10.58 19.75
CA ARG A 482 -7.25 -9.23 20.01
C ARG A 482 -6.16 -8.46 20.79
N THR A 483 -5.67 -7.37 20.23
CA THR A 483 -4.72 -6.48 20.93
C THR A 483 -5.37 -5.81 22.14
N ASP A 484 -4.58 -5.22 23.05
CA ASP A 484 -5.08 -4.40 24.17
C ASP A 484 -5.98 -3.25 23.71
N ALA A 485 -5.72 -2.71 22.52
CA ALA A 485 -6.53 -1.67 21.89
C ALA A 485 -7.77 -2.23 21.16
N GLY A 486 -8.09 -3.51 21.32
CA GLY A 486 -9.28 -4.16 20.76
C GLY A 486 -9.18 -4.59 19.30
N ASN A 487 -8.04 -4.40 18.63
CA ASN A 487 -7.85 -4.68 17.20
C ASN A 487 -7.47 -6.13 16.88
N PHE A 488 -7.81 -6.58 15.67
CA PHE A 488 -7.38 -7.87 15.12
C PHE A 488 -5.91 -7.83 14.71
N SER A 489 -5.15 -8.79 15.19
CA SER A 489 -3.78 -9.06 14.76
C SER A 489 -3.57 -10.56 14.59
N ILE A 490 -2.58 -10.94 13.77
CA ILE A 490 -2.13 -12.32 13.61
C ILE A 490 -0.60 -12.38 13.78
N ASP A 491 -0.13 -13.21 14.72
CA ASP A 491 1.29 -13.48 14.93
C ASP A 491 1.70 -14.75 14.18
N MET A 492 2.60 -14.59 13.23
CA MET A 492 3.19 -15.67 12.43
C MET A 492 4.49 -16.17 13.09
N ALA A 493 4.39 -16.64 14.34
CA ALA A 493 5.46 -17.20 15.16
C ALA A 493 6.65 -16.26 15.47
N GLN A 494 6.44 -14.94 15.53
CA GLN A 494 7.50 -13.97 15.86
C GLN A 494 7.61 -13.69 17.35
N LYS A 495 6.51 -13.28 18.00
CA LYS A 495 6.55 -12.85 19.40
C LYS A 495 6.21 -13.98 20.34
N VAL A 496 5.29 -14.84 19.92
CA VAL A 496 4.80 -15.95 20.72
C VAL A 496 5.31 -17.26 20.11
N LYS A 497 6.32 -17.85 20.77
CA LYS A 497 6.90 -19.17 20.41
C LYS A 497 6.23 -20.35 21.13
N SER A 498 5.16 -20.08 21.88
CA SER A 498 4.46 -21.03 22.74
C SER A 498 2.95 -20.82 22.58
N LEU A 499 2.17 -21.88 22.39
CA LEU A 499 0.72 -21.77 22.27
C LEU A 499 0.11 -21.07 23.51
N PRO A 500 -0.53 -19.90 23.37
CA PRO A 500 -1.20 -19.24 24.48
C PRO A 500 -2.49 -20.02 24.80
N LEU A 501 -2.38 -20.94 25.74
CA LEU A 501 -3.50 -21.72 26.26
C LEU A 501 -4.19 -20.96 27.40
N GLU A 502 -4.74 -19.78 27.11
CA GLU A 502 -5.76 -19.17 27.98
C GLU A 502 -7.08 -19.98 27.98
N LEU A 503 -7.07 -21.19 27.40
CA LEU A 503 -8.03 -22.30 27.56
C LEU A 503 -7.67 -23.25 28.73
N ALA A 504 -6.87 -22.80 29.70
CA ALA A 504 -6.57 -23.57 30.92
C ALA A 504 -7.84 -23.91 31.74
N GLY A 505 -8.96 -23.22 31.51
CA GLY A 505 -10.27 -23.55 32.10
C GLY A 505 -10.99 -24.72 31.42
N GLU A 506 -10.77 -24.98 30.13
CA GLU A 506 -11.48 -26.04 29.37
C GLU A 506 -10.70 -27.36 29.30
N LEU A 507 -9.36 -27.29 29.36
CA LEU A 507 -8.48 -28.47 29.32
C LEU A 507 -8.44 -29.30 30.61
N ALA A 508 -9.12 -28.84 31.67
CA ALA A 508 -9.19 -29.55 32.93
C ALA A 508 -9.85 -30.96 32.83
N ASN A 509 -10.47 -31.30 31.69
CA ASN A 509 -11.23 -32.55 31.50
C ASN A 509 -10.83 -33.42 30.29
N VAL A 510 -9.72 -33.17 29.56
CA VAL A 510 -9.46 -33.82 28.25
C VAL A 510 -8.11 -34.56 28.12
N GLY A 511 -7.56 -35.09 29.22
CA GLY A 511 -6.36 -35.92 29.17
C GLY A 511 -6.56 -37.28 29.82
N GLU A 512 -6.54 -38.36 29.03
CA GLU A 512 -6.32 -39.71 29.57
C GLU A 512 -4.80 -39.94 29.65
N ALA A 513 -4.22 -39.78 30.84
CA ALA A 513 -2.83 -40.16 31.09
C ALA A 513 -2.75 -41.68 31.25
N PHE A 514 -2.15 -42.39 30.28
CA PHE A 514 -1.91 -43.83 30.35
C PHE A 514 -0.43 -44.09 30.68
N GLY A 515 -0.06 -44.10 31.96
CA GLY A 515 1.33 -44.36 32.37
C GLY A 515 2.28 -43.20 32.02
N PRO A 516 3.46 -43.44 31.40
CA PRO A 516 4.40 -42.39 30.99
C PRO A 516 3.98 -41.61 29.73
N GLU A 517 2.96 -42.08 29.01
CA GLU A 517 2.50 -41.46 27.76
C GLU A 517 1.47 -40.36 28.03
N LEU A 518 1.75 -39.16 27.52
CA LEU A 518 0.83 -38.01 27.50
C LEU A 518 0.15 -37.93 26.14
N ARG A 519 -1.19 -37.97 26.14
CA ARG A 519 -2.03 -37.61 25.00
C ARG A 519 -3.00 -36.51 25.41
N LEU A 520 -2.89 -35.36 24.74
CA LEU A 520 -3.71 -34.20 25.07
C LEU A 520 -4.28 -33.60 23.79
N THR A 521 -5.61 -33.48 23.73
CA THR A 521 -6.27 -32.73 22.65
C THR A 521 -6.13 -31.24 22.93
N LEU A 522 -5.48 -30.52 22.03
CA LEU A 522 -5.29 -29.09 22.07
C LEU A 522 -6.40 -28.39 21.27
N PRO A 523 -7.00 -27.32 21.81
CA PRO A 523 -8.00 -26.51 21.12
C PRO A 523 -7.31 -25.57 20.12
N VAL A 524 -6.61 -26.18 19.15
CA VAL A 524 -5.91 -25.49 18.06
C VAL A 524 -6.44 -26.04 16.76
N HIS A 525 -6.67 -25.17 15.79
CA HIS A 525 -7.01 -25.61 14.45
C HIS A 525 -5.80 -26.30 13.80
N THR A 526 -6.04 -27.45 13.19
CA THR A 526 -5.06 -28.16 12.37
C THR A 526 -5.66 -28.48 11.02
N THR A 527 -4.86 -28.42 9.97
CA THR A 527 -5.25 -28.90 8.64
C THR A 527 -4.77 -30.34 8.43
N PRO A 528 -5.43 -31.18 7.62
CA PRO A 528 -4.96 -32.54 7.31
C PRO A 528 -3.54 -32.58 6.73
N GLU A 529 -3.13 -31.48 6.08
CA GLU A 529 -1.82 -31.29 5.46
C GLU A 529 -0.76 -30.76 6.45
N SER A 530 -1.16 -30.39 7.68
CA SER A 530 -0.23 -29.91 8.70
C SER A 530 0.72 -31.04 9.09
N ALA A 531 1.99 -30.90 8.73
CA ALA A 531 3.01 -31.84 9.20
C ALA A 531 3.15 -31.76 10.73
N ASP A 532 3.62 -32.86 11.34
CA ASP A 532 3.81 -32.95 12.78
C ASP A 532 4.72 -31.82 13.30
N LEU A 533 4.20 -31.01 14.22
CA LEU A 533 4.97 -29.94 14.85
C LEU A 533 5.81 -30.52 15.99
N PRO A 534 7.15 -30.54 15.90
CA PRO A 534 7.99 -30.90 17.04
C PRO A 534 7.89 -29.82 18.12
N VAL A 535 7.69 -30.26 19.35
CA VAL A 535 7.59 -29.40 20.52
C VAL A 535 8.41 -29.97 21.67
N ASP A 536 8.94 -29.08 22.50
CA ASP A 536 9.45 -29.47 23.80
C ASP A 536 8.30 -29.37 24.81
N VAL A 537 8.04 -30.47 25.51
CA VAL A 537 7.02 -30.57 26.54
C VAL A 537 7.71 -30.66 27.88
N THR A 538 7.52 -29.66 28.73
CA THR A 538 8.07 -29.63 30.09
C THR A 538 6.95 -29.87 31.09
N ALA A 539 7.10 -30.86 31.97
CA ALA A 539 6.25 -31.10 33.13
C ALA A 539 6.97 -30.63 34.40
N GLU A 540 6.26 -29.91 35.28
CA GLU A 540 6.78 -29.41 36.57
C GLU A 540 6.00 -30.02 37.74
N SER A 541 6.72 -30.43 38.80
CA SER A 541 6.12 -30.97 40.03
C SER A 541 5.36 -29.89 40.83
N HIS A 542 4.48 -30.33 41.73
CA HIS A 542 3.60 -29.41 42.47
C HIS A 542 4.34 -28.41 43.38
N ASP A 543 5.53 -28.78 43.86
CA ASP A 543 6.44 -27.98 44.68
C ASP A 543 7.48 -27.20 43.85
N GLY A 544 7.50 -27.38 42.52
CA GLY A 544 8.45 -26.76 41.59
C GLY A 544 9.89 -27.25 41.75
N ALA A 545 10.11 -28.36 42.46
CA ALA A 545 11.44 -28.90 42.74
C ALA A 545 11.95 -29.83 41.63
N ASP A 546 11.06 -30.53 40.93
CA ASP A 546 11.37 -31.46 39.86
C ASP A 546 10.71 -31.01 38.55
N TYR A 547 11.49 -30.97 37.47
CA TYR A 547 10.98 -30.74 36.13
C TYR A 547 11.60 -31.71 35.14
N GLU A 548 10.78 -32.25 34.25
CA GLU A 548 11.24 -33.09 33.13
C GLU A 548 10.82 -32.43 31.82
N SER A 549 11.77 -32.29 30.89
CA SER A 549 11.50 -31.81 29.54
C SER A 549 11.79 -32.90 28.54
N VAL A 550 10.78 -33.26 27.75
CA VAL A 550 10.85 -34.31 26.74
C VAL A 550 10.47 -33.77 25.37
N ALA A 551 10.95 -34.44 24.32
CA ALA A 551 10.50 -34.16 22.97
C ALA A 551 9.08 -34.73 22.78
N GLY A 552 8.17 -33.88 22.34
CA GLY A 552 6.82 -34.23 21.95
C GLY A 552 6.52 -33.79 20.53
N ARG A 553 5.32 -34.13 20.05
CA ARG A 553 4.83 -33.74 18.72
C ARG A 553 3.36 -33.36 18.81
N ILE A 554 2.95 -32.37 18.02
CA ILE A 554 1.53 -32.08 17.80
C ILE A 554 1.17 -32.54 16.40
N ILE A 555 0.17 -33.40 16.31
CA ILE A 555 -0.32 -34.01 15.07
C ILE A 555 -1.73 -33.49 14.80
N ALA A 556 -2.12 -33.34 13.53
CA ALA A 556 -3.49 -33.00 13.18
C ALA A 556 -4.48 -34.10 13.63
N SER A 557 -5.60 -33.72 14.22
CA SER A 557 -6.67 -34.63 14.67
C SER A 557 -8.05 -34.06 14.33
N GLU A 558 -9.07 -34.90 14.29
CA GLU A 558 -10.45 -34.44 14.19
C GLU A 558 -10.78 -33.56 15.41
N GLY A 559 -11.17 -32.30 15.16
CA GLY A 559 -11.54 -31.36 16.21
C GLY A 559 -10.38 -30.60 16.88
N GLY A 560 -9.11 -30.82 16.50
CA GLY A 560 -7.99 -30.04 17.00
C GLY A 560 -6.61 -30.66 16.81
N GLY A 561 -5.59 -30.17 17.52
CA GLY A 561 -4.26 -30.78 17.50
C GLY A 561 -4.09 -31.81 18.60
N LEU A 562 -3.55 -32.99 18.31
CA LEU A 562 -3.22 -33.99 19.33
C LEU A 562 -1.75 -33.86 19.73
N LEU A 563 -1.49 -33.45 20.97
CA LEU A 563 -0.15 -33.46 21.56
C LEU A 563 0.17 -34.87 22.09
N THR A 564 1.31 -35.40 21.67
CA THR A 564 1.88 -36.65 22.18
C THR A 564 3.29 -36.43 22.73
N ALA A 565 3.56 -36.99 23.91
CA ALA A 565 4.89 -36.98 24.54
C ALA A 565 5.04 -38.18 25.49
N GLU A 566 6.27 -38.62 25.75
CA GLU A 566 6.56 -39.75 26.65
C GLU A 566 7.56 -39.30 27.71
N PHE A 567 7.19 -39.42 28.99
CA PHE A 567 8.00 -39.03 30.15
C PHE A 567 8.71 -40.23 30.78
N SER A 568 9.83 -40.00 31.45
CA SER A 568 10.60 -41.05 32.12
C SER A 568 9.91 -41.62 33.35
N GLN A 569 8.95 -40.89 33.95
CA GLN A 569 8.21 -41.30 35.14
C GLN A 569 6.70 -41.01 35.02
N LYS A 570 5.90 -41.70 35.83
CA LYS A 570 4.44 -41.53 35.86
C LYS A 570 4.09 -40.25 36.64
N HIS A 571 3.44 -39.30 35.98
CA HIS A 571 2.93 -38.09 36.62
C HIS A 571 1.41 -38.24 36.84
N ASP A 572 1.01 -38.63 38.05
CA ASP A 572 -0.40 -38.75 38.44
C ASP A 572 -1.00 -37.34 38.61
N HIS A 573 -2.05 -37.03 37.84
CA HIS A 573 -2.78 -35.76 37.87
C HIS A 573 -1.96 -34.50 37.51
N ALA A 574 -1.50 -34.43 36.26
CA ALA A 574 -1.03 -33.16 35.71
C ALA A 574 -2.22 -32.20 35.53
N HIS A 575 -2.50 -31.37 36.53
CA HIS A 575 -3.34 -30.19 36.34
C HIS A 575 -2.62 -29.25 35.37
N LEU A 576 -3.16 -29.06 34.16
CA LEU A 576 -2.64 -28.09 33.19
C LEU A 576 -2.91 -26.67 33.70
N ASN A 577 -1.93 -26.03 34.33
CA ASN A 577 -1.92 -24.58 34.52
C ASN A 577 -0.73 -23.96 33.80
N LEU A 578 -1.02 -23.20 32.76
CA LEU A 578 -0.03 -22.45 31.99
C LEU A 578 0.06 -21.03 32.52
N ARG A 579 1.14 -20.73 33.25
CA ARG A 579 1.38 -19.39 33.76
C ARG A 579 1.94 -18.46 32.70
N THR A 580 1.25 -17.36 32.46
CA THR A 580 1.92 -16.11 32.10
C THR A 580 2.63 -15.55 33.32
N SER A 581 3.79 -14.94 33.11
CA SER A 581 4.62 -14.37 34.17
C SER A 581 3.79 -13.59 35.19
N HIS A 582 3.89 -13.97 36.46
CA HIS A 582 3.32 -13.41 37.70
C HIS A 582 2.19 -14.23 38.37
N GLY A 583 2.57 -15.17 39.24
CA GLY A 583 1.69 -15.83 40.21
C GLY A 583 2.33 -17.10 40.79
N LYS A 584 2.04 -17.51 42.03
CA LYS A 584 2.61 -18.69 42.73
C LYS A 584 1.53 -19.77 43.00
N GLY A 585 1.92 -21.06 42.91
CA GLY A 585 1.17 -22.27 43.29
C GLY A 585 0.43 -23.06 42.18
N ALA A 586 0.70 -24.38 42.08
CA ALA A 586 0.17 -25.41 41.16
C ALA A 586 1.06 -25.79 39.96
N ALA A 587 1.18 -27.11 39.72
CA ALA A 587 1.95 -27.77 38.66
C ALA A 587 1.53 -27.30 37.26
N GLY A 588 2.43 -27.35 36.27
CA GLY A 588 2.18 -26.84 34.92
C GLY A 588 2.94 -27.60 33.83
N LEU A 589 2.34 -27.64 32.63
CA LEU A 589 2.92 -28.20 31.41
C LEU A 589 3.28 -27.05 30.46
N ARG A 590 4.52 -26.94 29.96
CA ARG A 590 4.94 -25.90 28.98
C ARG A 590 5.21 -26.52 27.61
N VAL A 591 4.66 -25.92 26.54
CA VAL A 591 4.87 -26.36 25.16
C VAL A 591 5.59 -25.26 24.37
N GLN A 592 6.77 -25.55 23.83
CA GLN A 592 7.55 -24.63 23.00
C GLN A 592 7.94 -25.28 21.67
N GLN A 593 7.90 -24.51 20.58
CA GLN A 593 8.38 -25.00 19.28
C GLN A 593 9.90 -25.16 19.28
N THR A 594 10.40 -26.33 18.88
CA THR A 594 11.83 -26.62 18.81
C THR A 594 12.46 -25.92 17.59
N GLN A 595 13.44 -25.02 17.79
CA GLN A 595 14.29 -24.55 16.69
C GLN A 595 15.36 -25.60 16.42
N ARG A 596 15.43 -26.16 15.21
CA ARG A 596 16.60 -26.97 14.79
C ARG A 596 17.85 -26.09 14.87
N GLN A 597 18.65 -26.25 15.92
CA GLN A 597 20.07 -25.91 15.84
C GLN A 597 20.72 -26.96 14.92
N GLU A 598 21.30 -26.53 13.80
CA GLU A 598 22.17 -27.40 13.02
C GLU A 598 23.30 -27.91 13.92
N ALA A 599 23.39 -29.23 14.07
CA ALA A 599 24.40 -29.87 14.92
C ALA A 599 25.82 -29.56 14.41
N PRO A 600 26.80 -29.24 15.28
CA PRO A 600 28.18 -29.10 14.86
C PRO A 600 28.73 -30.46 14.42
N ARG A 601 29.24 -30.53 13.18
CA ARG A 601 29.96 -31.70 12.65
C ARG A 601 31.11 -32.08 13.59
N ARG A 602 31.04 -33.27 14.20
CA ARG A 602 32.18 -33.93 14.83
C ARG A 602 33.20 -34.30 13.76
N LEU A 603 34.33 -33.58 13.72
CA LEU A 603 35.54 -34.02 13.02
C LEU A 603 36.52 -34.57 14.06
N GLY A 604 36.72 -35.88 14.01
CA GLY A 604 37.72 -36.57 14.80
C GLY A 604 39.12 -36.48 14.18
N LEU A 605 40.10 -36.44 15.08
CA LEU A 605 41.48 -36.91 14.95
C LEU A 605 42.42 -36.27 13.90
N LEU A 606 43.47 -35.58 14.36
CA LEU A 606 44.87 -36.08 14.32
C LEU A 606 45.90 -35.05 14.84
N ARG A 607 46.72 -35.52 15.79
CA ARG A 607 48.16 -35.22 16.03
C ARG A 607 48.60 -33.77 16.28
N ARG A 608 49.08 -33.52 17.51
CA ARG A 608 50.53 -33.52 17.84
C ARG A 608 50.77 -33.37 19.36
N ILE A 609 51.41 -34.37 19.94
CA ILE A 609 52.03 -34.31 21.27
C ILE A 609 53.53 -34.01 21.04
N PHE A 610 54.11 -33.26 21.99
CA PHE A 610 55.52 -33.01 22.28
C PHE A 610 56.21 -31.82 21.61
N GLY A 611 56.67 -30.88 22.45
CA GLY A 611 57.97 -30.24 22.29
C GLY A 611 58.11 -28.80 22.78
N ASN A 612 58.73 -28.65 23.95
CA ASN A 612 59.55 -27.50 24.41
C ASN A 612 58.91 -26.18 24.91
N SER A 613 58.68 -26.13 26.23
CA SER A 613 59.56 -25.44 27.22
C SER A 613 60.32 -24.16 26.79
N LYS A 614 59.99 -23.06 27.52
CA LYS A 614 60.84 -21.90 27.93
C LYS A 614 61.32 -20.98 26.78
N ASN A 615 61.41 -19.67 26.90
CA ASN A 615 61.73 -18.84 28.06
C ASN A 615 61.43 -17.35 27.75
N THR A 616 61.03 -16.61 28.78
CA THR A 616 61.41 -15.21 29.11
C THR A 616 61.31 -14.09 28.07
N GLY A 617 60.56 -13.04 28.45
CA GLY A 617 61.21 -11.78 28.82
C GLY A 617 61.02 -10.59 27.90
N ARG A 618 60.24 -9.62 28.39
CA ARG A 618 60.27 -8.18 28.06
C ARG A 618 61.67 -7.66 27.68
N LYS A 619 61.76 -6.89 26.59
CA LYS A 619 62.08 -5.44 26.58
C LYS A 619 62.05 -4.88 25.15
N SER A 620 61.73 -3.57 25.10
CA SER A 620 61.47 -2.63 23.99
C SER A 620 60.20 -2.90 23.19
#